data_AF-A0AAD9QB46-F1
#
_entry.id   AF-A0AAD9QB46-F1
#
_cell.length_a   1.000
_cell.length_b   1.000
_cell.length_c   1.000
_cell.angle_alpha   90.00
_cell.angle_beta   90.00
_cell.angle_gamma   90.00
#
_symmetry.space_group_name_H-M   'P 1'
#
loop_
_entity.id
_entity.type
_entity.pdbx_description
1 polymer ?
#
loop_
_entity_poly.entity_id
_entity_poly.type
_entity_poly.pdbx_seq_one_letter_code
_entity_poly.pdbx_strand_id
1 'polypeptide(L)'
;MAPLLTVRVLEFALVLLIFHDYSSESHPSSCFDQPEARVNSIPDSHLYDKKQKPLIIGHHGNPSKFQENTIDGFKSLAALKADGMELDTFLTKDGKLKLTGKNHNIWDINYENLNKLDINSK
;
A
#
# COMPACT_ATOMS: atom_id res chain seq x y z
N MET A 1 52.38 -21.35 -13.95
CA MET A 1 51.43 -21.84 -12.92
C MET A 1 51.50 -20.88 -11.75
N ALA A 2 50.58 -19.92 -11.67
CA ALA A 2 50.54 -19.01 -10.52
C ALA A 2 50.12 -19.83 -9.28
N PRO A 3 50.77 -19.65 -8.12
CA PRO A 3 50.47 -20.45 -6.94
C PRO A 3 49.02 -20.18 -6.48
N LEU A 4 48.31 -21.23 -6.07
CA LEU A 4 46.92 -21.20 -5.60
C LEU A 4 46.66 -20.12 -4.52
N LEU A 5 47.72 -19.75 -3.79
CA LEU A 5 47.72 -18.71 -2.75
C LEU A 5 47.46 -17.30 -3.31
N THR A 6 47.99 -16.97 -4.50
CA THR A 6 47.82 -15.63 -5.08
C THR A 6 46.40 -15.37 -5.59
N VAL A 7 45.67 -16.41 -5.99
CA VAL A 7 44.28 -16.29 -6.45
C VAL A 7 43.33 -16.03 -5.28
N ARG A 8 43.56 -16.69 -4.13
CA ARG A 8 42.71 -16.51 -2.94
C ARG A 8 42.90 -15.16 -2.25
N VAL A 9 44.10 -14.60 -2.27
CA VAL A 9 44.37 -13.26 -1.73
C VAL A 9 43.69 -12.17 -2.59
N LEU A 10 43.63 -12.37 -3.91
CA LEU A 10 42.97 -11.44 -4.82
C LEU A 10 41.44 -11.46 -4.68
N GLU A 11 40.83 -12.64 -4.49
CA GLU A 11 39.39 -12.75 -4.23
C GLU A 11 39.00 -12.11 -2.88
N PHE A 12 39.79 -12.31 -1.82
CA PHE A 12 39.53 -11.67 -0.53
C PHE A 12 39.63 -10.14 -0.59
N ALA A 13 40.61 -9.61 -1.34
CA ALA A 13 40.76 -8.17 -1.53
C ALA A 13 39.61 -7.56 -2.35
N LEU A 14 39.10 -8.27 -3.36
CA LEU A 14 37.97 -7.82 -4.16
C LEU A 14 36.67 -7.75 -3.34
N VAL A 15 36.45 -8.74 -2.47
CA VAL A 15 35.28 -8.75 -1.57
C VAL A 15 35.36 -7.61 -0.55
N LEU A 16 36.54 -7.32 0.00
CA LEU A 16 36.75 -6.21 0.96
C LEU A 16 36.58 -4.81 0.34
N LEU A 17 36.87 -4.65 -0.95
CA LEU A 17 36.65 -3.38 -1.68
C LEU A 17 35.17 -3.13 -1.97
N ILE A 18 34.37 -4.16 -2.22
CA ILE A 18 32.92 -4.01 -2.46
C ILE A 18 32.17 -3.55 -1.20
N PHE A 19 32.71 -3.81 0.00
CA PHE A 19 32.08 -3.42 1.27
C PHE A 19 32.58 -2.08 1.84
N HIS A 20 33.61 -1.44 1.29
CA HIS A 20 34.13 -0.16 1.82
C HIS A 20 33.42 1.08 1.26
N ASP A 21 32.70 0.98 0.15
CA ASP A 21 32.04 2.14 -0.49
C ASP A 21 30.53 2.23 -0.21
N TYR A 22 29.99 1.38 0.67
CA TYR A 22 28.63 1.58 1.18
C TYR A 22 28.64 2.66 2.27
N SER A 23 28.83 3.91 1.86
CA SER A 23 28.44 5.06 2.67
C SER A 23 26.94 5.01 2.85
N SER A 24 26.47 4.48 3.99
CA SER A 24 25.13 4.75 4.47
C SER A 24 25.08 6.20 4.95
N GLU A 25 24.93 7.14 4.02
CA GLU A 25 24.47 8.49 4.37
C GLU A 25 23.02 8.38 4.87
N SER A 26 22.89 8.02 6.15
CA SER A 26 21.68 8.30 6.90
C SER A 26 21.74 9.77 7.27
N HIS A 27 21.21 10.63 6.40
CA HIS A 27 20.89 11.99 6.81
C HIS A 27 19.72 11.91 7.79
N PRO A 28 19.91 12.23 9.09
CA PRO A 28 18.81 12.30 10.02
C PRO A 28 18.20 13.69 9.91
N SER A 29 17.72 14.09 8.72
CA SER A 29 16.73 15.15 8.72
C SER A 29 15.44 14.47 9.12
N SER A 30 14.94 14.72 10.33
CA SER A 30 13.61 14.26 10.67
C SER A 30 12.65 14.79 9.61
N CYS A 31 11.54 14.09 9.35
CA CYS A 31 10.55 14.59 8.39
C CYS A 31 10.04 16.02 8.74
N PHE A 32 10.30 16.48 9.96
CA PHE A 32 9.96 17.81 10.47
C PHE A 32 11.09 18.85 10.34
N ASP A 33 12.32 18.44 10.04
CA ASP A 33 13.47 19.34 9.80
C ASP A 33 13.62 19.72 8.31
N GLN A 34 12.62 19.39 7.49
CA GLN A 34 12.58 19.89 6.12
C GLN A 34 12.33 21.40 6.17
N PRO A 35 13.21 22.24 5.56
CA PRO A 35 12.96 23.67 5.44
C PRO A 35 11.57 23.85 4.84
N GLU A 36 10.70 24.58 5.55
CA GLU A 36 9.26 24.77 5.29
C GLU A 36 8.85 24.18 3.96
N ALA A 37 8.37 22.93 3.96
CA ALA A 37 7.91 22.28 2.74
C ALA A 37 6.92 23.23 2.09
N ARG A 38 7.34 23.88 1.00
CA ARG A 38 6.51 24.86 0.29
C ARG A 38 5.36 24.06 -0.28
N VAL A 39 4.23 24.08 0.41
CA VAL A 39 3.01 23.46 -0.07
C VAL A 39 2.58 24.30 -1.27
N ASN A 40 2.88 23.80 -2.46
CA ASN A 40 2.41 24.42 -3.69
C ASN A 40 0.88 24.48 -3.67
N SER A 41 0.32 25.56 -4.19
CA SER A 41 -1.11 25.63 -4.42
C SER A 41 -1.55 24.45 -5.29
N ILE A 42 -2.68 23.86 -4.95
CA ILE A 42 -3.30 22.80 -5.75
C ILE A 42 -3.56 23.37 -7.17
N PRO A 43 -3.17 22.67 -8.26
CA PRO A 43 -3.41 23.17 -9.62
C PRO A 43 -4.89 23.33 -9.95
N ASP A 44 -5.24 24.30 -10.80
CA ASP A 44 -6.62 24.58 -11.25
C ASP A 44 -7.31 23.41 -11.99
N SER A 45 -6.51 22.48 -12.52
CA SER A 45 -6.95 21.24 -13.15
C SER A 45 -7.28 20.13 -12.14
N HIS A 46 -6.91 20.29 -10.87
CA HIS A 46 -7.05 19.26 -9.85
C HIS A 46 -8.46 19.23 -9.25
N LEU A 47 -8.97 18.04 -8.92
CA LEU A 47 -10.31 17.85 -8.35
C LEU A 47 -10.56 18.75 -7.11
N TYR A 48 -9.55 18.88 -6.26
CA TYR A 48 -9.64 19.64 -5.00
C TYR A 48 -9.59 21.16 -5.17
N ASP A 49 -9.09 21.68 -6.28
CA ASP A 49 -9.02 23.14 -6.49
C ASP A 49 -10.43 23.76 -6.58
N LYS A 50 -11.35 23.06 -7.24
CA LYS A 50 -12.71 23.57 -7.50
C LYS A 50 -13.72 23.20 -6.41
N LYS A 51 -13.32 22.46 -5.39
CA LYS A 51 -14.27 21.94 -4.38
C LYS A 51 -14.55 22.99 -3.31
N GLN A 52 -15.81 23.40 -3.24
CA GLN A 52 -16.32 24.37 -2.26
C GLN A 52 -16.94 23.72 -1.01
N LYS A 53 -17.11 22.40 -1.02
CA LYS A 53 -17.68 21.60 0.07
C LYS A 53 -16.77 20.42 0.38
N PRO A 54 -16.74 19.92 1.63
CA PRO A 54 -16.02 18.70 1.97
C PRO A 54 -16.47 17.54 1.09
N LEU A 55 -15.53 16.68 0.68
CA LEU A 55 -15.86 15.41 0.05
C LEU A 55 -16.30 14.41 1.09
N ILE A 56 -17.39 13.71 0.82
CA ILE A 56 -17.84 12.59 1.64
C ILE A 56 -17.43 11.29 0.95
N ILE A 57 -16.43 10.61 1.51
CA ILE A 57 -15.93 9.33 1.02
C ILE A 57 -16.28 8.26 2.06
N GLY A 58 -16.97 7.20 1.64
CA GLY A 58 -17.31 6.11 2.54
C GLY A 58 -16.18 5.10 2.69
N HIS A 59 -15.64 5.00 3.90
CA HIS A 59 -14.55 4.09 4.29
C HIS A 59 -15.01 2.62 4.25
N HIS A 60 -14.37 1.80 3.42
CA HIS A 60 -14.70 0.41 3.12
C HIS A 60 -16.19 0.20 2.75
N GLY A 61 -16.84 1.21 2.16
CA GLY A 61 -18.29 1.23 1.97
C GLY A 61 -19.04 1.95 3.10
N ASN A 62 -20.09 1.32 3.64
CA ASN A 62 -20.88 1.87 4.74
C ASN A 62 -20.87 0.90 5.94
N PRO A 63 -19.76 0.88 6.71
CA PRO A 63 -19.59 -0.05 7.81
C PRO A 63 -20.65 0.13 8.90
N SER A 64 -21.30 1.28 9.00
CA SER A 64 -22.37 1.49 9.99
C SER A 64 -23.59 0.60 9.74
N LYS A 65 -23.81 0.13 8.50
CA LYS A 65 -25.00 -0.66 8.12
C LYS A 65 -24.70 -2.00 7.48
N PHE A 66 -23.55 -2.13 6.83
CA PHE A 66 -23.18 -3.32 6.05
C PHE A 66 -21.79 -3.79 6.45
N GLN A 67 -21.47 -5.04 6.15
CA GLN A 67 -20.09 -5.52 6.24
C GLN A 67 -19.20 -4.69 5.30
N GLU A 68 -18.00 -4.37 5.77
CA GLU A 68 -16.97 -3.65 5.02
C GLU A 68 -16.59 -4.37 3.72
N ASN A 69 -16.16 -3.60 2.71
CA ASN A 69 -15.67 -4.10 1.43
C ASN A 69 -16.69 -5.00 0.69
N THR A 70 -17.99 -4.72 0.85
CA THR A 70 -19.09 -5.41 0.18
C THR A 70 -19.85 -4.53 -0.81
N ILE A 71 -20.44 -5.17 -1.82
CA ILE A 71 -21.27 -4.50 -2.82
C ILE A 71 -22.46 -3.77 -2.18
N ASP A 72 -23.07 -4.32 -1.13
CA ASP A 72 -24.21 -3.69 -0.47
C ASP A 72 -23.80 -2.42 0.30
N GLY A 73 -22.62 -2.44 0.93
CA GLY A 73 -21.99 -1.26 1.50
C GLY A 73 -21.82 -0.15 0.45
N PHE A 74 -21.25 -0.48 -0.71
CA PHE A 74 -21.04 0.47 -1.81
C PHE A 74 -22.35 0.98 -2.43
N LYS A 75 -23.34 0.11 -2.65
CA LYS A 75 -24.68 0.51 -3.12
C LYS A 75 -25.32 1.50 -2.17
N SER A 76 -25.15 1.31 -0.86
CA SER A 76 -25.70 2.25 0.13
C SER A 76 -25.05 3.63 0.05
N LEU A 77 -23.75 3.73 -0.24
CA LEU A 77 -23.07 5.01 -0.45
C LEU A 77 -23.60 5.73 -1.70
N ALA A 78 -23.82 4.98 -2.79
CA ALA A 78 -24.43 5.53 -4.00
C ALA A 78 -25.84 6.08 -3.72
N ALA A 79 -26.65 5.35 -2.94
CA ALA A 79 -27.98 5.79 -2.52
C ALA A 79 -27.93 7.05 -1.62
N LEU A 80 -26.90 7.17 -0.78
CA LEU A 80 -26.64 8.34 0.07
C LEU A 80 -26.00 9.51 -0.70
N LYS A 81 -25.66 9.33 -1.98
CA LYS A 81 -24.98 10.32 -2.83
C LYS A 81 -23.63 10.77 -2.24
N ALA A 82 -22.88 9.84 -1.66
CA ALA A 82 -21.48 10.10 -1.29
C ALA A 82 -20.66 10.50 -2.53
N ASP A 83 -19.66 11.37 -2.35
CA ASP A 83 -18.76 11.81 -3.43
C ASP A 83 -17.81 10.70 -3.90
N GLY A 84 -17.53 9.72 -3.03
CA GLY A 84 -16.60 8.64 -3.31
C GLY A 84 -16.81 7.41 -2.44
N MET A 85 -16.13 6.34 -2.83
CA MET A 85 -16.08 5.06 -2.12
C MET A 85 -14.61 4.69 -1.99
N GLU A 86 -14.20 4.36 -0.77
CA GLU A 86 -12.88 3.82 -0.49
C GLU A 86 -13.03 2.30 -0.25
N LEU A 87 -12.01 1.54 -0.67
CA LEU A 87 -12.01 0.09 -0.65
C LEU A 87 -10.58 -0.46 -0.60
N ASP A 88 -10.40 -1.56 0.13
CA ASP A 88 -9.14 -2.28 0.18
C ASP A 88 -9.11 -3.42 -0.83
N THR A 89 -8.08 -3.42 -1.67
CA THR A 89 -7.82 -4.52 -2.60
C THR A 89 -6.74 -5.45 -2.09
N PHE A 90 -6.99 -6.74 -2.19
CA PHE A 90 -6.02 -7.78 -1.86
C PHE A 90 -5.85 -8.77 -3.01
N LEU A 91 -4.68 -9.41 -3.07
CA LEU A 91 -4.36 -10.42 -4.06
C LEU A 91 -4.32 -11.80 -3.40
N THR A 92 -5.13 -12.74 -3.87
CA THR A 92 -5.13 -14.13 -3.38
C THR A 92 -3.86 -14.86 -3.76
N LYS A 93 -3.62 -16.03 -3.14
CA LYS A 93 -2.50 -16.92 -3.47
C LYS A 93 -2.43 -17.28 -4.97
N ASP A 94 -3.60 -17.43 -5.61
CA ASP A 94 -3.74 -17.71 -7.04
C ASP A 94 -3.84 -16.45 -7.92
N GLY A 95 -3.47 -15.28 -7.39
CA GLY A 95 -3.32 -14.04 -8.16
C GLY A 95 -4.63 -13.35 -8.55
N LYS A 96 -5.73 -13.61 -7.84
CA LYS A 96 -7.02 -12.95 -8.12
C LYS A 96 -7.25 -11.78 -7.16
N LEU A 97 -7.70 -10.66 -7.71
CA LEU A 97 -8.05 -9.47 -6.93
C LEU A 97 -9.35 -9.70 -6.17
N LYS A 98 -9.38 -9.34 -4.88
CA LYS A 98 -10.57 -9.47 -4.03
C LYS A 98 -10.62 -8.35 -2.99
N LEU A 99 -11.84 -7.96 -2.63
CA LEU A 99 -12.13 -7.11 -1.48
C LEU A 99 -12.61 -8.00 -0.32
N THR A 100 -12.11 -7.76 0.88
CA THR A 100 -12.55 -8.49 2.08
C THR A 100 -12.44 -7.59 3.31
N GLY A 101 -13.38 -7.73 4.24
CA GLY A 101 -13.36 -7.08 5.56
C GLY A 101 -13.10 -8.05 6.71
N LYS A 102 -12.58 -9.25 6.41
CA LYS A 102 -12.29 -10.30 7.40
C LYS A 102 -10.79 -10.40 7.65
N ASN A 103 -10.43 -10.63 8.92
CA ASN A 103 -9.05 -10.85 9.33
C ASN A 103 -8.59 -12.27 8.97
N HIS A 104 -8.01 -12.41 7.78
CA HIS A 104 -7.33 -13.63 7.31
C HIS A 104 -6.09 -13.24 6.52
N ASN A 105 -5.07 -14.11 6.51
CA ASN A 105 -3.94 -13.92 5.60
C ASN A 105 -4.38 -14.27 4.16
N ILE A 106 -4.61 -13.25 3.34
CA ILE A 106 -5.13 -13.43 1.98
C ILE A 106 -4.07 -14.04 1.05
N TRP A 107 -2.79 -13.88 1.38
CA TRP A 107 -1.67 -14.43 0.63
C TRP A 107 -1.60 -15.97 0.72
N ASP A 108 -2.28 -16.58 1.69
CA ASP A 108 -2.27 -18.03 1.92
C ASP A 108 -3.51 -18.75 1.36
N ILE A 109 -4.50 -18.02 0.86
CA ILE A 109 -5.80 -18.56 0.42
C ILE A 109 -6.05 -18.33 -1.07
N ASN A 110 -6.57 -19.35 -1.76
CA ASN A 110 -7.02 -19.23 -3.15
C ASN A 110 -8.42 -18.61 -3.21
N TYR A 111 -8.75 -17.97 -4.32
CA TYR A 111 -10.04 -17.30 -4.55
C TYR A 111 -11.28 -18.17 -4.26
N GLU A 112 -11.28 -19.43 -4.70
CA GLU A 112 -12.43 -20.33 -4.50
C GLU A 112 -12.70 -20.63 -3.02
N ASN A 113 -11.64 -20.72 -2.21
CA ASN A 113 -11.78 -20.94 -0.77
C ASN A 113 -12.17 -19.64 -0.06
N LEU A 114 -11.63 -18.51 -0.52
CA LEU A 114 -11.96 -17.19 0.00
C LEU A 114 -13.44 -16.84 -0.24
N ASN A 115 -14.00 -17.20 -1.39
CA ASN A 115 -15.40 -16.97 -1.71
C ASN A 115 -16.39 -17.81 -0.89
N LYS A 116 -15.92 -18.87 -0.23
CA LYS A 116 -16.75 -19.70 0.65
C LYS A 116 -16.83 -19.16 2.08
N LEU A 117 -16.02 -18.15 2.41
CA LEU A 117 -16.07 -17.54 3.75
C LEU A 117 -17.37 -16.76 3.91
N ASP A 118 -18.03 -16.97 5.04
CA ASP A 118 -19.20 -16.17 5.40
C ASP A 118 -18.76 -14.76 5.82
N ILE A 119 -19.18 -13.79 5.02
CA ILE A 119 -18.90 -12.37 5.22
C ILE A 119 -19.94 -11.69 6.11
N ASN A 120 -21.03 -12.36 6.49
CA ASN A 120 -22.06 -11.79 7.35
C ASN A 120 -21.63 -11.88 8.83
N SER A 121 -20.74 -10.99 9.28
CA SER A 121 -20.40 -10.83 10.71
C SER A 121 -21.12 -9.68 11.41
N LYS A 122 -22.20 -9.17 10.85
CA LYS A 122 -23.05 -8.17 11.51
C LYS A 122 -24.48 -8.63 11.61
#